data_AF-A0A7X2Z8U4-F1
#
_entry.id   AF-A0A7X2Z8U4-F1
#
_cell.length_a   1.000
_cell.length_b   1.000
_cell.length_c   1.000
_cell.angle_alpha   90.00
_cell.angle_beta   90.00
_cell.angle_gamma   90.00
#
_symmetry.space_group_name_H-M   'P 1'
#
loop_
_entity.id
_entity.type
_entity.pdbx_description
1 polymer ?
#
loop_
_entity_poly.entity_id
_entity_poly.type
_entity_poly.pdbx_seq_one_letter_code
_entity_poly.pdbx_strand_id
1 'polypeptide(L)'
;MWVCRCCGHELISARENYKKGCLLYDRDPHDIHPPVIDETYTFSADPNWMRYVEFYCPGCGTMIEVEALPPGHPITHDIELDIDRLKEKYVQAKEG
;
A
#
# COMPACT_ATOMS: atom_id res chain seq x y z
N MET A 1 -0.11 -9.05 -14.27
CA MET A 1 -0.16 -9.43 -12.84
C MET A 1 0.66 -8.42 -12.07
N TRP A 2 0.20 -8.04 -10.89
CA TRP A 2 1.06 -7.44 -9.88
C TRP A 2 1.91 -8.53 -9.25
N VAL A 3 3.21 -8.27 -9.11
CA VAL A 3 4.18 -9.23 -8.60
C VAL A 3 5.09 -8.51 -7.61
N CYS A 4 5.31 -9.13 -6.45
CA CYS A 4 6.29 -8.64 -5.50
C CYS A 4 7.69 -8.71 -6.11
N ARG A 5 8.35 -7.56 -6.28
CA ARG A 5 9.70 -7.51 -6.85
C ARG A 5 10.74 -8.24 -5.99
N CYS A 6 10.56 -8.28 -4.68
CA CYS A 6 11.53 -8.87 -3.75
C CYS A 6 11.57 -10.40 -3.83
N CYS A 7 10.42 -11.07 -3.93
CA CYS A 7 10.36 -12.54 -3.87
C CYS A 7 9.67 -13.20 -5.08
N GLY A 8 9.12 -12.44 -6.01
CA GLY A 8 8.42 -12.96 -7.18
C GLY A 8 7.00 -13.48 -6.91
N HIS A 9 6.47 -13.32 -5.69
CA HIS A 9 5.11 -13.74 -5.36
C HIS A 9 4.09 -12.93 -6.18
N GLU A 10 3.17 -13.63 -6.87
CA GLU A 10 2.06 -13.01 -7.59
C GLU A 10 1.00 -12.55 -6.60
N LEU A 11 0.64 -11.26 -6.64
CA LEU A 11 -0.30 -10.67 -5.70
C LEU A 11 -1.74 -10.79 -6.22
N ILE A 12 -2.02 -10.15 -7.35
CA ILE A 12 -3.34 -10.09 -7.97
C ILE A 12 -3.22 -9.63 -9.44
N SER A 13 -4.31 -9.68 -10.21
CA SER A 13 -4.39 -9.07 -11.55
C SER A 13 -3.93 -7.61 -11.52
N ALA A 14 -3.20 -7.18 -12.54
CA ALA A 14 -2.78 -5.77 -12.66
C ALA A 14 -3.95 -4.82 -13.02
N ARG A 15 -5.15 -5.38 -13.26
CA ARG A 15 -6.40 -4.62 -13.45
C ARG A 15 -7.12 -4.32 -12.14
N GLU A 16 -6.63 -4.88 -11.03
CA GLU A 16 -7.16 -4.64 -9.69
C GLU A 16 -6.20 -3.73 -8.92
N ASN A 17 -6.72 -3.13 -7.84
CA ASN A 17 -5.89 -2.50 -6.83
C ASN A 17 -4.95 -3.55 -6.21
N TYR A 18 -3.63 -3.36 -6.35
CA TYR A 18 -2.61 -4.29 -5.86
C TYR A 18 -2.71 -4.56 -4.35
N LYS A 19 -3.22 -3.59 -3.59
CA LYS A 19 -3.41 -3.66 -2.14
C LYS A 19 -4.35 -4.81 -1.74
N LYS A 20 -5.30 -5.19 -2.60
CA LYS A 20 -6.20 -6.34 -2.37
C LYS A 20 -5.48 -7.70 -2.35
N GLY A 21 -4.28 -7.78 -2.94
CA GLY A 21 -3.43 -8.97 -2.92
C GLY A 21 -2.39 -8.97 -1.80
N CYS A 22 -2.40 -7.96 -0.92
CA CYS A 22 -1.46 -7.82 0.19
C CYS A 22 -2.08 -8.28 1.51
N LEU A 23 -1.24 -8.61 2.49
CA LEU A 23 -1.65 -8.66 3.90
C LEU A 23 -1.72 -7.24 4.44
N LEU A 24 -2.69 -6.95 5.30
CA LEU A 24 -2.92 -5.62 5.87
C LEU A 24 -2.68 -5.64 7.37
N TYR A 25 -1.99 -4.61 7.88
CA TYR A 25 -1.87 -4.36 9.30
C TYR A 25 -2.32 -2.93 9.64
N ASP A 26 -3.33 -2.82 10.50
CA ASP A 26 -3.76 -1.55 11.12
C ASP A 26 -2.86 -1.31 12.32
N ARG A 27 -1.84 -0.47 12.12
CA ARG A 27 -0.80 -0.20 13.10
C ARG A 27 -1.12 1.08 13.89
N ASP A 28 -0.94 0.97 15.20
CA ASP A 28 -1.06 2.11 16.11
C ASP A 28 0.08 3.11 15.82
N PRO A 29 -0.21 4.42 15.62
CA PRO A 29 0.82 5.42 15.41
C PRO A 29 1.90 5.46 16.49
N HIS A 30 1.57 5.11 17.73
CA HIS A 30 2.51 5.08 18.85
C HIS A 30 3.61 4.04 18.70
N ASP A 31 3.38 2.96 17.92
CA ASP A 31 4.38 1.91 17.66
C ASP A 31 5.50 2.39 16.72
N ILE A 32 5.27 3.47 15.97
CA ILE A 32 6.24 4.09 15.07
C ILE A 32 6.77 5.40 15.65
N HIS A 33 5.87 6.24 16.15
CA HIS A 33 6.16 7.55 16.72
C HIS A 33 5.74 7.54 18.19
N PRO A 34 6.64 7.21 19.12
CA PRO A 34 6.32 7.26 20.54
C PRO A 34 5.90 8.68 20.95
N PRO A 35 4.94 8.85 21.88
CA PRO A 35 4.44 10.16 22.27
C PRO A 35 5.50 11.05 22.96
N VAL A 36 6.52 10.43 23.59
CA VAL A 36 7.63 11.05 24.35
C VAL A 36 7.22 11.81 25.61
N ILE A 37 6.04 12.42 25.64
CA ILE A 37 5.46 13.18 26.76
C ILE A 37 4.07 12.64 27.12
N ASP A 38 3.68 12.80 28.38
CA ASP A 38 2.38 12.38 28.91
C ASP A 38 1.41 13.58 28.97
N GLU A 39 1.06 14.09 27.79
CA GLU A 39 0.11 15.20 27.61
C GLU A 39 -0.92 14.86 26.52
N THR A 40 -2.00 15.65 26.42
CA THR A 40 -3.03 15.44 25.39
C THR A 40 -2.50 15.63 23.96
N TYR A 41 -1.59 16.58 23.78
CA TYR A 41 -0.93 16.85 22.50
C TYR A 41 0.51 16.37 22.60
N THR A 42 0.84 15.34 21.83
CA THR A 42 2.15 14.70 21.87
C THR A 42 2.82 14.76 20.49
N PHE A 43 3.99 14.14 20.38
CA PHE A 43 4.69 13.96 19.10
C PHE A 43 4.18 12.74 18.31
N SER A 44 3.09 12.11 18.76
CA SER A 44 2.38 11.05 18.06
C SER A 44 1.00 11.52 17.61
N ALA A 45 0.48 10.87 16.56
CA ALA A 45 -0.92 11.02 16.19
C ALA A 45 -1.84 10.24 17.14
N ASP A 46 -3.04 10.76 17.36
CA ASP A 46 -4.10 10.06 18.10
C ASP A 46 -4.63 8.87 17.26
N PRO A 47 -4.59 7.63 17.77
CA PRO A 47 -5.04 6.43 17.05
C PRO A 47 -6.53 6.43 16.73
N ASN A 48 -7.34 7.28 17.37
CA ASN A 48 -8.75 7.45 17.02
C ASN A 48 -8.95 8.37 15.81
N TRP A 49 -7.92 9.12 15.41
CA TRP A 49 -7.97 10.09 14.33
C TRP A 49 -7.21 9.60 13.09
N MET A 50 -6.13 8.83 13.29
CA MET A 50 -5.30 8.32 12.22
C MET A 50 -4.70 6.96 12.59
N ARG A 51 -4.65 6.06 11.60
CA ARG A 51 -3.97 4.76 11.63
C ARG A 51 -2.96 4.66 10.51
N TYR A 52 -1.88 3.93 10.73
CA TYR A 52 -1.01 3.48 9.65
C TYR A 52 -1.51 2.14 9.13
N VAL A 53 -2.05 2.14 7.92
CA VAL A 53 -2.47 0.93 7.22
C VAL A 53 -1.30 0.44 6.38
N GLU A 54 -0.62 -0.58 6.86
CA GLU A 54 0.57 -1.14 6.22
C GLU A 54 0.20 -2.33 5.34
N PHE A 55 0.74 -2.38 4.11
CA PHE A 55 0.47 -3.42 3.13
C PHE A 55 1.72 -4.27 2.89
N TYR A 56 1.61 -5.56 3.17
CA TYR A 56 2.73 -6.50 3.14
C TYR A 56 2.57 -7.57 2.07
N CYS A 57 3.68 -7.96 1.45
CA CYS A 57 3.70 -9.13 0.58
C CYS A 57 3.42 -10.42 1.39
N PRO A 58 2.46 -11.27 0.98
CA PRO A 58 2.18 -12.54 1.66
C PRO A 58 3.34 -13.54 1.61
N GLY A 59 4.21 -13.44 0.60
CA GLY A 59 5.31 -14.38 0.39
C GLY A 59 6.53 -14.12 1.28
N CYS A 60 7.00 -12.86 1.34
CA CYS A 60 8.24 -12.51 2.05
C CYS A 60 8.09 -11.47 3.16
N GLY A 61 6.88 -10.94 3.38
CA GLY A 61 6.64 -9.92 4.40
C GLY A 61 7.24 -8.55 4.10
N THR A 62 7.77 -8.30 2.89
CA THR A 62 8.21 -6.94 2.53
C THR A 62 7.03 -5.99 2.59
N MET A 63 7.20 -4.84 3.23
CA MET A 63 6.22 -3.75 3.18
C MET A 63 6.24 -3.15 1.79
N ILE A 64 5.10 -3.18 1.11
CA ILE A 64 4.91 -2.67 -0.26
C ILE A 64 4.47 -1.20 -0.20
N GLU A 65 3.56 -0.86 0.72
CA GLU A 65 3.01 0.48 0.86
C GLU A 65 2.54 0.73 2.30
N VAL A 66 2.40 2.00 2.68
CA VAL A 66 1.74 2.45 3.91
C VAL A 66 0.82 3.64 3.64
N GLU A 67 -0.39 3.62 4.18
CA GLU A 67 -1.32 4.76 4.14
C GLU A 67 -1.59 5.28 5.55
N ALA A 68 -1.60 6.60 5.74
CA ALA A 68 -2.07 7.24 6.97
C ALA A 68 -3.54 7.63 6.76
N LEU A 69 -4.46 6.88 7.37
CA LEU A 69 -5.91 7.02 7.15
C LEU A 69 -6.68 7.17 8.46
N PRO A 70 -7.77 7.96 8.50
CA PRO A 70 -8.73 7.89 9.60
C PRO A 70 -9.37 6.49 9.72
N PRO A 71 -9.70 6.02 10.92
CA PRO A 71 -10.43 4.77 11.10
C PRO A 71 -11.72 4.72 10.27
N GLY A 72 -11.88 3.65 9.48
CA GLY A 72 -13.05 3.45 8.62
C GLY A 72 -13.01 4.15 7.26
N HIS A 73 -11.98 4.96 6.99
CA HIS A 73 -11.77 5.50 5.64
C HIS A 73 -11.49 4.36 4.64
N PRO A 74 -12.04 4.41 3.41
CA PRO A 74 -11.75 3.40 2.40
C PRO A 74 -10.27 3.43 1.98
N ILE A 75 -9.69 2.25 1.72
CA ILE A 75 -8.33 2.14 1.19
C ILE A 75 -8.27 2.79 -0.20
N THR A 76 -7.23 3.59 -0.43
CA THR A 76 -7.09 4.34 -1.69
C THR A 76 -6.75 3.41 -2.86
N HIS A 77 -7.37 3.65 -4.02
CA HIS A 77 -6.92 3.07 -5.30
C HIS A 77 -6.02 4.09 -6.00
N ASP A 78 -4.72 3.98 -5.71
CA ASP A 78 -3.66 4.90 -6.11
C ASP A 78 -3.08 4.61 -7.50
N ILE A 79 -3.06 3.34 -7.91
CA ILE A 79 -2.51 2.92 -9.21
C ILE A 79 -3.56 2.16 -10.00
N GLU A 80 -4.06 2.78 -11.06
CA GLU A 80 -4.92 2.16 -12.06
C GLU A 80 -4.26 2.23 -13.43
N LEU A 81 -3.96 1.07 -14.02
CA LEU A 81 -3.23 0.97 -15.29
C LEU A 81 -4.18 0.60 -16.44
N ASP A 82 -4.11 1.38 -17.52
CA ASP A 82 -4.62 0.96 -18.82
C ASP A 82 -3.63 -0.01 -19.47
N ILE A 83 -3.74 -1.29 -19.11
CA ILE A 83 -2.83 -2.35 -19.56
C ILE A 83 -2.87 -2.53 -21.08
N ASP A 84 -4.04 -2.39 -21.69
CA ASP A 84 -4.22 -2.67 -23.11
C ASP A 84 -3.53 -1.58 -23.94
N ARG A 85 -3.75 -0.31 -23.59
CA ARG A 85 -3.03 0.80 -24.21
C ARG A 85 -1.52 0.75 -23.98
N LEU A 86 -1.08 0.32 -22.79
CA LEU A 86 0.35 0.12 -22.54
C LEU A 86 0.93 -0.93 -23.49
N LYS A 87 0.26 -2.08 -23.67
CA LYS A 87 0.72 -3.12 -24.60
C LYS A 87 0.79 -2.62 -26.03
N GLU A 88 -0.25 -1.93 -26.51
CA GLU A 88 -0.30 -1.35 -27.86
C GLU A 88 0.90 -0.42 -28.12
N LYS A 89 1.19 0.49 -27.17
CA LYS A 89 2.32 1.43 -27.27
C LYS A 89 3.65 0.71 -27.45
N TYR A 90 3.90 -0.38 -26.73
CA TYR A 90 5.17 -1.11 -26.79
C TYR A 90 5.29 -2.05 -27.98
N VAL A 91 4.18 -2.49 -28.58
CA VAL A 91 4.21 -3.21 -29.86
C VAL A 91 4.60 -2.24 -30.98
N GLN A 92 3.93 -1.08 -31.06
CA GLN A 92 4.22 -0.06 -32.08
C GLN A 92 5.67 0.45 -32.01
N ALA A 93 6.21 0.66 -30.80
CA ALA A 93 7.58 1.11 -30.62
C ALA A 93 8.66 0.08 -31.01
N LYS A 94 8.30 -1.20 -31.21
CA LYS A 94 9.23 -2.24 -31.67
C LYS A 94 9.22 -2.41 -33.19
N GLU A 95 8.23 -1.85 -33.87
CA GLU A 95 8.03 -2.01 -35.33
C GLU A 95 8.56 -0.82 -36.15
N GLY A 96 8.98 0.27 -35.51
CA GLY A 96 9.64 1.43 -36.13
C GLY A 96 11.10 1.55 -35.74
#